data_AF-A0A957NFS6-F1
#
_entry.id   AF-A0A957NFS6-F1
#
_cell.length_a   1.000
_cell.length_b   1.000
_cell.length_c   1.000
_cell.angle_alpha   90.00
_cell.angle_beta   90.00
_cell.angle_gamma   90.00
#
_symmetry.space_group_name_H-M   'P 1'
#
loop_
_entity.id
_entity.type
_entity.pdbx_description
1 polymer ?
#
loop_
_entity_poly.entity_id
_entity_poly.type
_entity_poly.pdbx_seq_one_letter_code
_entity_poly.pdbx_strand_id
1 'polypeptide(L)'
;YPPAPAASPWAPLAPSTWRAEALYTEGIFHGPRFQGIVTVDGFDPSGRTAATLRALPREALFAQSERPALLTDPVLLDQPGQVVAFWIWEQFDRGHLIFPYRLAGLKLYGPPPRAGERFDCRGWVTDLDEVRMASDLEVVDGRGRVWARLDGWEDRRFHFSEPVARYMLDRRATDLSQPWPALLGQRSNAAGLVARSLALSDLPEGFLTGHGGHWQRVLAHIVLSERERAQWRAQRGPERRRVEWLLGRVVAKESVRALLAAESALSPALADLEILSDGAGRPTVEAKGLPFAVRLSIAHRSGRAVALAGRGDRYAGVGVDLESSEPMTEATSSVAFGPQERALIEGLPADSNWAMRGWCAKEAVGKAWGIGLGGAPRRWQLASASDDGQFAVIPSAALATEQAVGRATAQTMQNHGWVAALSVVPHREAAQPTTE
;
A
#
# COMPACT_ATOMS: atom_id res chain seq x y z
N TYR A 1 -14.29 -16.82 39.50
CA TYR A 1 -14.36 -17.79 38.39
C TYR A 1 -15.09 -19.04 38.86
N PRO A 2 -15.96 -19.66 38.04
CA PRO A 2 -16.53 -20.97 38.33
C PRO A 2 -15.43 -22.05 38.39
N PRO A 3 -15.68 -23.21 39.01
CA PRO A 3 -14.74 -24.33 39.01
C PRO A 3 -14.36 -24.73 37.57
N ALA A 4 -13.06 -24.77 37.27
CA ALA A 4 -12.54 -25.17 35.97
C ALA A 4 -12.88 -26.63 35.69
N PRO A 5 -13.62 -27.01 34.63
CA PRO A 5 -13.94 -28.40 34.33
C PRO A 5 -12.70 -29.15 33.80
N ALA A 6 -12.79 -30.48 33.73
CA ALA A 6 -11.82 -31.26 32.96
C ALA A 6 -11.94 -30.93 31.47
N ALA A 7 -10.82 -30.97 30.75
CA ALA A 7 -10.79 -30.76 29.30
C ALA A 7 -11.60 -31.85 28.56
N SER A 8 -12.15 -31.48 27.41
CA SER A 8 -12.88 -32.42 26.56
C SER A 8 -11.95 -33.54 26.07
N PRO A 9 -12.42 -34.80 25.93
CA PRO A 9 -11.61 -35.88 25.39
C PRO A 9 -11.00 -35.52 24.03
N TRP A 10 -9.74 -35.87 23.82
CA TRP A 10 -8.99 -35.49 22.62
C TRP A 10 -8.25 -36.68 22.04
N ALA A 11 -8.54 -37.00 20.78
CA ALA A 11 -7.85 -38.04 20.03
C ALA A 11 -6.58 -37.46 19.38
N PRO A 12 -5.54 -38.29 19.15
CA PRO A 12 -4.36 -37.86 18.40
C PRO A 12 -4.72 -37.34 17.00
N LEU A 13 -4.02 -36.30 16.55
CA LEU A 13 -4.16 -35.70 15.22
C LEU A 13 -2.90 -35.99 14.37
N ALA A 14 -3.03 -35.81 13.05
CA ALA A 14 -1.86 -35.82 12.18
C ALA A 14 -0.97 -34.59 12.50
N PRO A 15 0.36 -34.71 12.46
CA PRO A 15 1.24 -33.57 12.70
C PRO A 15 0.99 -32.42 11.72
N SER A 16 1.07 -31.19 12.22
CA SER A 16 1.04 -29.99 11.38
C SER A 16 2.27 -29.93 10.48
N THR A 17 2.09 -29.33 9.31
CA THR A 17 3.15 -28.96 8.37
C THR A 17 3.83 -27.63 8.73
N TRP A 18 3.20 -26.83 9.59
CA TRP A 18 3.77 -25.57 10.07
C TRP A 18 4.96 -25.81 11.01
N ARG A 19 6.09 -25.19 10.68
CA ARG A 19 7.24 -25.09 11.58
C ARG A 19 7.02 -23.95 12.58
N ALA A 20 7.40 -24.17 13.83
CA ALA A 20 7.26 -23.18 14.91
C ALA A 20 7.86 -21.81 14.54
N GLU A 21 9.01 -21.80 13.88
CA GLU A 21 9.72 -20.57 13.50
C GLU A 21 9.05 -19.83 12.35
N ALA A 22 8.20 -20.51 11.56
CA ALA A 22 7.54 -19.95 10.39
C ALA A 22 6.18 -19.31 10.70
N LEU A 23 5.57 -19.64 11.85
CA LEU A 23 4.20 -19.24 12.20
C LEU A 23 3.97 -17.74 12.04
N TYR A 24 4.88 -16.92 12.55
CA TYR A 24 4.75 -15.46 12.57
C TYR A 24 5.60 -14.72 11.52
N THR A 25 6.39 -15.45 10.73
CA THR A 25 7.15 -14.89 9.61
C THR A 25 6.46 -15.14 8.27
N GLU A 26 5.73 -16.25 8.16
CA GLU A 26 5.12 -16.71 6.91
C GLU A 26 3.59 -16.85 7.03
N GLY A 27 3.05 -17.17 8.21
CA GLY A 27 1.62 -17.50 8.36
C GLY A 27 0.70 -16.33 8.73
N ILE A 28 0.99 -15.63 9.84
CA ILE A 28 0.10 -14.59 10.38
C ILE A 28 0.83 -13.30 10.77
N PHE A 29 0.13 -12.16 10.70
CA PHE A 29 0.70 -10.81 10.81
C PHE A 29 0.94 -10.29 12.24
N HIS A 30 0.76 -11.13 13.27
CA HIS A 30 0.78 -10.67 14.67
C HIS A 30 2.18 -10.20 15.08
N GLY A 31 2.25 -8.99 15.64
CA GLY A 31 3.51 -8.44 16.17
C GLY A 31 3.95 -9.14 17.48
N PRO A 32 5.20 -8.95 17.93
CA PRO A 32 5.82 -9.75 19.00
C PRO A 32 5.04 -9.87 20.32
N ARG A 33 4.20 -8.88 20.64
CA ARG A 33 3.34 -8.88 21.83
C ARG A 33 2.13 -9.82 21.76
N PHE A 34 1.83 -10.36 20.58
CA PHE A 34 0.73 -11.28 20.31
C PHE A 34 1.22 -12.62 19.71
N GLN A 35 2.54 -12.89 19.76
CA GLN A 35 3.15 -14.13 19.25
C GLN A 35 3.17 -15.24 20.30
N GLY A 36 1.99 -15.70 20.70
CA GLY A 36 1.82 -16.64 21.81
C GLY A 36 1.74 -18.11 21.43
N ILE A 37 1.53 -18.44 20.16
CA ILE A 37 1.57 -19.82 19.67
C ILE A 37 3.02 -20.29 19.66
N VAL A 38 3.28 -21.40 20.34
CA VAL A 38 4.59 -22.07 20.38
C VAL A 38 4.70 -23.05 19.22
N THR A 39 3.69 -23.88 19.04
CA THR A 39 3.61 -24.90 17.99
C THR A 39 2.15 -25.07 17.57
N VAL A 40 1.92 -25.38 16.30
CA VAL A 40 0.69 -26.02 15.85
C VAL A 40 1.00 -27.51 15.85
N ASP A 41 0.36 -28.26 16.73
CA ASP A 41 0.77 -29.63 17.08
C ASP A 41 0.17 -30.64 16.11
N GLY A 42 -1.05 -30.40 15.65
CA GLY A 42 -1.69 -31.27 14.68
C GLY A 42 -3.05 -30.81 14.22
N PHE A 43 -3.52 -31.41 13.14
CA PHE A 43 -4.78 -31.10 12.51
C PHE A 43 -5.44 -32.34 11.91
N ASP A 44 -6.70 -32.20 11.50
CA ASP A 44 -7.31 -33.09 10.52
C ASP A 44 -8.27 -32.35 9.57
N PRO A 45 -8.64 -32.97 8.43
CA PRO A 45 -9.57 -32.36 7.47
C PRO A 45 -10.99 -32.16 7.99
N SER A 46 -11.34 -32.74 9.14
CA SER A 46 -12.69 -32.60 9.72
C SER A 46 -12.90 -31.29 10.47
N GLY A 47 -11.84 -30.49 10.67
CA GLY A 47 -11.93 -29.24 11.41
C GLY A 47 -11.21 -29.22 12.75
N ARG A 48 -10.56 -30.32 13.15
CA ARG A 48 -9.87 -30.35 14.45
C ARG A 48 -8.44 -29.83 14.32
N THR A 49 -8.03 -29.03 15.29
CA THR A 49 -6.68 -28.48 15.39
C THR A 49 -6.21 -28.44 16.84
N ALA A 50 -4.93 -28.72 17.07
CA ALA A 50 -4.26 -28.62 18.37
C ALA A 50 -3.04 -27.72 18.25
N ALA A 51 -2.78 -26.91 19.28
CA ALA A 51 -1.61 -26.07 19.35
C ALA A 51 -1.16 -25.87 20.80
N THR A 52 0.13 -25.63 20.99
CA THR A 52 0.69 -25.23 22.28
C THR A 52 0.78 -23.71 22.33
N LEU A 53 0.19 -23.13 23.36
CA LEU A 53 0.17 -21.70 23.63
C LEU A 53 1.10 -21.33 24.78
N ARG A 54 1.46 -20.06 24.83
CA ARG A 54 2.20 -19.44 25.94
C ARG A 54 1.57 -18.10 26.32
N ALA A 55 1.27 -17.94 27.60
CA ALA A 55 0.90 -16.65 28.16
C ALA A 55 2.06 -15.66 28.02
N LEU A 56 1.82 -14.52 27.39
CA LEU A 56 2.86 -13.52 27.14
C LEU A 56 2.89 -12.45 28.24
N PRO A 57 4.01 -11.73 28.38
CA PRO A 57 4.09 -10.52 29.18
C PRO A 57 2.97 -9.53 28.80
N ARG A 58 2.33 -8.93 29.81
CA ARG A 58 1.23 -7.97 29.65
C ARG A 58 1.65 -6.55 30.04
N GLU A 59 2.93 -6.38 30.32
CA GLU A 59 3.52 -5.12 30.66
C GLU A 59 3.50 -4.18 29.47
N ALA A 60 3.26 -2.89 29.75
CA ALA A 60 3.24 -1.83 28.74
C ALA A 60 2.26 -2.07 27.56
N LEU A 61 1.22 -2.89 27.73
CA LEU A 61 0.11 -2.98 26.76
C LEU A 61 -0.60 -1.62 26.59
N PHE A 62 -0.61 -0.80 27.63
CA PHE A 62 -1.20 0.54 27.62
C PHE A 62 -0.11 1.58 27.90
N ALA A 63 -0.11 2.68 27.14
CA ALA A 63 0.88 3.75 27.32
C ALA A 63 0.84 4.40 28.72
N GLN A 64 -0.32 4.35 29.38
CA GLN A 64 -0.56 5.00 30.68
C GLN A 64 -0.29 4.09 31.88
N SER A 65 -0.07 2.78 31.68
CA SER A 65 0.15 1.84 32.78
C SER A 65 1.08 0.71 32.36
N GLU A 66 2.21 0.60 33.07
CA GLU A 66 3.16 -0.48 32.86
C GLU A 66 2.58 -1.84 33.29
N ARG A 67 1.71 -1.87 34.30
CA ARG A 67 1.11 -3.10 34.85
C ARG A 67 -0.40 -2.95 34.98
N PRO A 68 -1.16 -3.09 33.88
CA PRO A 68 -2.60 -2.95 33.92
C PRO A 68 -3.24 -4.07 34.76
N ALA A 69 -4.19 -3.71 35.62
CA ALA A 69 -5.04 -4.68 36.29
C ALA A 69 -6.16 -5.12 35.32
N LEU A 70 -6.07 -6.33 34.78
CA LEU A 70 -6.99 -6.85 33.78
C LEU A 70 -7.87 -7.95 34.37
N LEU A 71 -9.15 -7.96 33.99
CA LEU A 71 -10.11 -9.01 34.38
C LEU A 71 -9.80 -10.37 33.74
N THR A 72 -9.08 -10.35 32.62
CA THR A 72 -8.68 -11.52 31.84
C THR A 72 -7.37 -11.23 31.09
N ASP A 73 -6.85 -12.22 30.37
CA ASP A 73 -5.68 -12.07 29.50
C ASP A 73 -6.11 -11.85 28.03
N PRO A 74 -6.09 -10.61 27.53
CA PRO A 74 -6.51 -10.33 26.15
C PRO A 74 -5.56 -10.91 25.11
N VAL A 75 -4.29 -11.14 25.47
CA VAL A 75 -3.29 -11.70 24.55
C VAL A 75 -3.49 -13.21 24.42
N LEU A 76 -3.74 -13.90 25.53
CA LEU A 76 -4.05 -15.33 25.50
C LEU A 76 -5.42 -15.61 24.87
N LEU A 77 -6.39 -14.70 25.00
CA LEU A 77 -7.72 -14.87 24.39
C LEU A 77 -7.74 -14.67 22.86
N ASP A 78 -6.75 -13.99 22.30
CA ASP A 78 -6.60 -13.83 20.85
C ASP A 78 -5.99 -15.08 20.18
N GLN A 79 -5.09 -15.77 20.90
CA GLN A 79 -4.34 -16.92 20.37
C GLN A 79 -5.22 -18.07 19.82
N PRO A 80 -6.35 -18.46 20.43
CA PRO A 80 -7.22 -19.49 19.87
C PRO A 80 -7.72 -19.17 18.45
N GLY A 81 -8.04 -17.90 18.16
CA GLY A 81 -8.40 -17.47 16.81
C GLY A 81 -7.23 -17.58 15.82
N GLN A 82 -6.01 -17.36 16.28
CA GLN A 82 -4.81 -17.59 15.47
C GLN A 82 -4.62 -19.08 15.13
N VAL A 83 -4.95 -20.00 16.05
CA VAL A 83 -4.83 -21.45 15.85
C VAL A 83 -5.73 -21.95 14.71
N VAL A 84 -6.99 -21.48 14.65
CA VAL A 84 -7.89 -21.84 13.54
C VAL A 84 -7.50 -21.19 12.23
N ALA A 85 -6.79 -20.05 12.26
CA ALA A 85 -6.19 -19.50 11.04
C ALA A 85 -5.17 -20.47 10.43
N PHE A 86 -4.30 -21.08 11.24
CA PHE A 86 -3.34 -22.07 10.74
C PHE A 86 -4.01 -23.33 10.17
N TRP A 87 -5.14 -23.75 10.73
CA TRP A 87 -5.94 -24.82 10.14
C TRP A 87 -6.41 -24.45 8.73
N ILE A 88 -6.95 -23.25 8.52
CA ILE A 88 -7.35 -22.76 7.19
C ILE A 88 -6.18 -22.76 6.22
N TRP A 89 -5.00 -22.32 6.67
CA TRP A 89 -3.79 -22.31 5.86
C TRP A 89 -3.36 -23.70 5.37
N GLU A 90 -3.50 -24.73 6.20
CA GLU A 90 -3.14 -26.10 5.82
C GLU A 90 -4.20 -26.78 4.97
N GLN A 91 -5.47 -26.42 5.14
CA GLN A 91 -6.57 -27.03 4.40
C GLN A 91 -6.75 -26.48 3.00
N PHE A 92 -6.42 -25.21 2.77
CA PHE A 92 -6.79 -24.50 1.55
C PHE A 92 -5.62 -23.75 0.94
N ASP A 93 -5.48 -23.86 -0.39
CA ASP A 93 -4.55 -23.05 -1.19
C ASP A 93 -4.99 -21.58 -1.36
N ARG A 94 -6.20 -21.22 -0.88
CA ARG A 94 -6.79 -19.88 -0.99
C ARG A 94 -7.64 -19.56 0.24
N GLY A 95 -7.87 -18.27 0.49
CA GLY A 95 -8.73 -17.82 1.60
C GLY A 95 -8.03 -17.83 2.97
N HIS A 96 -6.72 -17.55 2.96
CA HIS A 96 -5.83 -17.63 4.11
C HIS A 96 -6.07 -16.58 5.20
N LEU A 97 -6.73 -15.47 4.85
CA LEU A 97 -6.94 -14.38 5.78
C LEU A 97 -8.35 -14.47 6.34
N ILE A 98 -8.40 -14.89 7.59
CA ILE A 98 -9.61 -14.89 8.41
C ILE A 98 -9.51 -13.80 9.47
N PHE A 99 -10.64 -13.18 9.78
CA PHE A 99 -10.70 -12.16 10.83
C PHE A 99 -11.88 -12.43 11.76
N PRO A 100 -11.67 -12.32 13.08
CA PRO A 100 -12.74 -12.54 14.04
C PRO A 100 -13.86 -11.54 13.84
N TYR A 101 -15.08 -12.05 13.84
CA TYR A 101 -16.30 -11.29 13.57
C TYR A 101 -17.27 -11.34 14.74
N ARG A 102 -17.45 -12.52 15.34
CA ARG A 102 -18.38 -12.71 16.45
C ARG A 102 -17.90 -13.85 17.35
N LEU A 103 -18.26 -13.77 18.62
CA LEU A 103 -18.13 -14.88 19.57
C LEU A 103 -19.48 -15.08 20.26
N ALA A 104 -20.00 -16.30 20.26
CA ALA A 104 -21.29 -16.58 20.90
C ALA A 104 -21.18 -16.64 22.43
N GLY A 105 -20.09 -17.17 22.97
CA GLY A 105 -19.87 -17.22 24.41
C GLY A 105 -18.39 -17.32 24.81
N LEU A 106 -18.03 -16.62 25.88
CA LEU A 106 -16.73 -16.75 26.53
C LEU A 106 -16.92 -17.20 27.98
N LYS A 107 -16.31 -18.32 28.36
CA LYS A 107 -16.29 -18.80 29.75
C LYS A 107 -14.85 -18.85 30.24
N LEU A 108 -14.57 -18.12 31.32
CA LEU A 108 -13.27 -18.08 31.99
C LEU A 108 -13.36 -18.81 33.31
N TYR A 109 -12.41 -19.72 33.58
CA TYR A 109 -12.40 -20.54 34.78
C TYR A 109 -11.25 -20.24 35.74
N GLY A 110 -10.38 -19.29 35.39
CA GLY A 110 -9.28 -18.86 36.23
C GLY A 110 -8.86 -17.43 35.98
N PRO A 111 -8.03 -16.86 36.87
CA PRO A 111 -7.44 -15.53 36.68
C PRO A 111 -6.50 -15.50 35.47
N PRO A 112 -6.08 -14.29 35.03
CA PRO A 112 -5.00 -14.16 34.05
C PRO A 112 -3.75 -14.95 34.51
N PRO A 113 -3.18 -15.82 33.65
CA PRO A 113 -2.04 -16.65 34.04
C PRO A 113 -0.76 -15.83 34.19
N ARG A 114 0.29 -16.38 34.79
CA ARG A 114 1.61 -15.73 34.79
C ARG A 114 2.24 -15.83 33.41
N ALA A 115 3.03 -14.82 33.05
CA ALA A 115 3.80 -14.86 31.81
C ALA A 115 4.71 -16.09 31.79
N GLY A 116 4.77 -16.78 30.65
CA GLY A 116 5.53 -18.02 30.46
C GLY A 116 4.76 -19.31 30.75
N GLU A 117 3.61 -19.25 31.41
CA GLU A 117 2.74 -20.43 31.57
C GLU A 117 2.28 -20.94 30.19
N ARG A 118 2.20 -22.27 30.07
CA ARG A 118 1.86 -22.98 28.83
C ARG A 118 0.46 -23.58 28.91
N PHE A 119 -0.21 -23.61 27.76
CA PHE A 119 -1.55 -24.15 27.61
C PHE A 119 -1.66 -24.98 26.35
N ASP A 120 -2.49 -26.02 26.37
CA ASP A 120 -2.93 -26.67 25.15
C ASP A 120 -4.16 -25.91 24.63
N CYS A 121 -4.19 -25.62 23.33
CA CYS A 121 -5.35 -25.10 22.63
C CYS A 121 -5.93 -26.20 21.74
N ARG A 122 -7.24 -26.40 21.82
CA ARG A 122 -7.99 -27.36 21.01
C ARG A 122 -9.10 -26.63 20.30
N GLY A 123 -9.19 -26.81 18.99
CA GLY A 123 -10.21 -26.20 18.15
C GLY A 123 -11.02 -27.23 17.37
N TRP A 124 -12.30 -26.92 17.17
CA TRP A 124 -13.22 -27.68 16.33
C TRP A 124 -13.93 -26.71 15.39
N VAL A 125 -13.69 -26.81 14.09
CA VAL A 125 -14.50 -26.11 13.09
C VAL A 125 -15.89 -26.76 13.06
N THR A 126 -16.91 -25.96 13.32
CA THR A 126 -18.32 -26.40 13.41
C THR A 126 -19.12 -26.06 12.16
N ASP A 127 -18.70 -25.03 11.42
CA ASP A 127 -19.31 -24.62 10.17
C ASP A 127 -18.25 -23.95 9.29
N LEU A 128 -18.32 -24.18 7.98
CA LEU A 128 -17.38 -23.61 7.02
C LEU A 128 -18.06 -23.41 5.67
N ASP A 129 -18.10 -22.16 5.23
CA ASP A 129 -18.55 -21.77 3.90
C ASP A 129 -17.52 -20.85 3.24
N GLU A 130 -17.81 -20.34 2.03
CA GLU A 130 -16.86 -19.52 1.27
C GLU A 130 -16.44 -18.23 1.97
N VAL A 131 -17.28 -17.65 2.82
CA VAL A 131 -17.09 -16.29 3.39
C VAL A 131 -17.02 -16.28 4.91
N ARG A 132 -17.28 -17.41 5.57
CA ARG A 132 -17.36 -17.54 7.02
C ARG A 132 -16.83 -18.89 7.49
N MET A 133 -16.24 -18.90 8.67
CA MET A 133 -15.90 -20.09 9.44
C MET A 133 -16.42 -19.92 10.86
N ALA A 134 -16.98 -20.98 11.44
CA ALA A 134 -17.32 -21.04 12.86
C ALA A 134 -16.52 -22.14 13.55
N SER A 135 -16.13 -21.91 14.80
CA SER A 135 -15.35 -22.86 15.60
C SER A 135 -15.67 -22.77 17.08
N ASP A 136 -15.53 -23.89 17.77
CA ASP A 136 -15.44 -23.94 19.23
C ASP A 136 -13.98 -24.14 19.64
N LEU A 137 -13.55 -23.52 20.75
CA LEU A 137 -12.16 -23.54 21.18
C LEU A 137 -12.05 -23.76 22.70
N GLU A 138 -11.11 -24.60 23.11
CA GLU A 138 -10.73 -24.81 24.52
C GLU A 138 -9.26 -24.46 24.73
N VAL A 139 -8.98 -23.69 25.79
CA VAL A 139 -7.63 -23.46 26.31
C VAL A 139 -7.49 -24.23 27.62
N VAL A 140 -6.51 -25.12 27.70
CA VAL A 140 -6.35 -26.14 28.74
C VAL A 140 -5.01 -25.95 29.45
N ASP A 141 -5.01 -25.95 30.78
CA ASP A 141 -3.79 -25.82 31.58
C ASP A 141 -2.99 -27.14 31.65
N GLY A 142 -1.77 -27.07 32.19
CA GLY A 142 -0.91 -28.25 32.36
C GLY A 142 -1.45 -29.33 33.32
N ARG A 143 -2.61 -29.12 33.97
CA ARG A 143 -3.31 -30.10 34.79
C ARG A 143 -4.49 -30.74 34.05
N GLY A 144 -4.67 -30.44 32.77
CA GLY A 144 -5.80 -30.93 31.96
C GLY A 144 -7.13 -30.27 32.33
N ARG A 145 -7.11 -29.08 32.96
CA ARG A 145 -8.31 -28.30 33.30
C ARG A 145 -8.51 -27.18 32.30
N VAL A 146 -9.75 -26.92 31.94
CA VAL A 146 -10.10 -25.83 31.03
C VAL A 146 -9.89 -24.49 31.72
N TRP A 147 -9.01 -23.65 31.17
CA TRP A 147 -8.84 -22.26 31.58
C TRP A 147 -9.88 -21.36 30.89
N ALA A 148 -10.12 -21.55 29.59
CA ALA A 148 -11.14 -20.83 28.83
C ALA A 148 -11.87 -21.71 27.80
N ARG A 149 -13.15 -21.42 27.59
CA ARG A 149 -13.98 -21.92 26.47
C ARG A 149 -14.47 -20.75 25.64
N LEU A 150 -14.28 -20.83 24.33
CA LEU A 150 -14.80 -19.89 23.35
C LEU A 150 -15.79 -20.68 22.48
N ASP A 151 -17.08 -20.44 22.71
CA ASP A 151 -18.17 -21.13 22.02
C ASP A 151 -18.64 -20.27 20.84
N GLY A 152 -18.75 -20.86 19.65
CA GLY A 152 -19.23 -20.20 18.43
C GLY A 152 -18.38 -18.99 18.04
N TRP A 153 -17.06 -19.14 18.04
CA TRP A 153 -16.12 -18.19 17.45
C TRP A 153 -16.31 -18.17 15.94
N GLU A 154 -16.62 -17.01 15.38
CA GLU A 154 -16.93 -16.84 13.96
C GLU A 154 -15.93 -15.89 13.32
N ASP A 155 -15.29 -16.34 12.25
CA ASP A 155 -14.39 -15.56 11.42
C ASP A 155 -14.98 -15.29 10.05
N ARG A 156 -14.64 -14.13 9.48
CA ARG A 156 -14.88 -13.81 8.07
C ARG A 156 -13.67 -14.17 7.24
N ARG A 157 -13.89 -14.91 6.16
CA ARG A 157 -12.86 -15.34 5.21
C ARG A 157 -12.74 -14.34 4.07
N PHE A 158 -11.51 -13.97 3.74
CA PHE A 158 -11.21 -13.11 2.60
C PHE A 158 -10.27 -13.81 1.61
N HIS A 159 -10.69 -13.83 0.35
CA HIS A 159 -9.92 -14.40 -0.75
C HIS A 159 -9.15 -13.29 -1.46
N PHE A 160 -7.86 -13.20 -1.17
CA PHE A 160 -6.96 -12.30 -1.88
C PHE A 160 -6.08 -13.03 -2.87
N SER A 161 -5.66 -12.30 -3.90
CA SER A 161 -4.55 -12.74 -4.73
C SER A 161 -3.27 -12.82 -3.88
N GLU A 162 -2.37 -13.71 -4.26
CA GLU A 162 -1.11 -13.94 -3.54
C GLU A 162 -0.31 -12.65 -3.25
N PRO A 163 -0.18 -11.69 -4.20
CA PRO A 163 0.53 -10.44 -3.91
C PRO A 163 -0.12 -9.61 -2.80
N VAL A 164 -1.45 -9.56 -2.75
CA VAL A 164 -2.17 -8.81 -1.71
C VAL A 164 -2.12 -9.54 -0.37
N ALA A 165 -2.22 -10.86 -0.36
CA ALA A 165 -2.06 -11.66 0.87
C ALA A 165 -0.66 -11.47 1.47
N ARG A 166 0.41 -11.58 0.66
CA ARG A 166 1.79 -11.30 1.08
C ARG A 166 1.98 -9.88 1.59
N TYR A 167 1.40 -8.90 0.90
CA TYR A 167 1.42 -7.53 1.39
C TYR A 167 0.78 -7.39 2.77
N MET A 168 -0.33 -8.08 3.03
CA MET A 168 -0.99 -8.00 4.35
C MET A 168 -0.15 -8.60 5.48
N LEU A 169 0.62 -9.65 5.18
CA LEU A 169 1.48 -10.38 6.11
C LEU A 169 2.82 -9.67 6.38
N ASP A 170 3.56 -9.31 5.31
CA ASP A 170 4.85 -8.60 5.41
C ASP A 170 4.87 -7.34 4.54
N ARG A 171 4.36 -6.26 5.14
CA ARG A 171 4.25 -4.92 4.55
C ARG A 171 5.60 -4.23 4.39
N ARG A 172 6.67 -4.73 5.02
CA ARG A 172 8.02 -4.15 4.96
C ARG A 172 8.82 -4.75 3.81
N ALA A 173 8.62 -6.03 3.51
CA ALA A 173 9.27 -6.71 2.39
C ALA A 173 8.46 -6.68 1.09
N THR A 174 7.14 -6.46 1.17
CA THR A 174 6.25 -6.52 0.01
C THR A 174 5.66 -5.15 -0.33
N ASP A 175 5.59 -4.84 -1.62
CA ASP A 175 4.91 -3.66 -2.18
C ASP A 175 3.63 -4.09 -2.91
N LEU A 176 2.58 -3.26 -2.90
CA LEU A 176 1.41 -3.45 -3.76
C LEU A 176 1.68 -2.97 -5.18
N SER A 177 2.34 -1.82 -5.32
CA SER A 177 2.71 -1.27 -6.63
C SER A 177 3.85 -2.06 -7.26
N GLN A 178 4.01 -1.94 -8.56
CA GLN A 178 5.10 -2.55 -9.31
C GLN A 178 6.08 -1.48 -9.81
N PRO A 179 7.38 -1.81 -9.96
CA PRO A 179 8.31 -0.96 -10.69
C PRO A 179 7.75 -0.62 -12.07
N TRP A 180 7.94 0.62 -12.52
CA TRP A 180 7.46 1.07 -13.82
C TRP A 180 8.62 1.44 -14.76
N PRO A 181 9.36 0.43 -15.27
CA PRO A 181 10.61 0.66 -15.99
C PRO A 181 10.41 1.24 -17.39
N ALA A 182 9.23 1.08 -17.99
CA ALA A 182 9.00 1.41 -19.40
C ALA A 182 9.31 2.89 -19.75
N LEU A 183 9.08 3.83 -18.83
CA LEU A 183 9.43 5.25 -19.02
C LEU A 183 10.86 5.60 -18.56
N LEU A 184 11.42 4.88 -17.58
CA LEU A 184 12.77 5.14 -17.07
C LEU A 184 13.86 4.58 -17.99
N GLY A 185 13.63 3.39 -18.58
CA GLY A 185 14.58 2.70 -19.45
C GLY A 185 14.84 3.40 -20.78
N GLN A 186 14.00 4.38 -21.14
CA GLN A 186 14.17 5.21 -22.34
C GLN A 186 15.02 6.47 -22.07
N ARG A 187 15.56 6.66 -20.86
CA ARG A 187 16.41 7.81 -20.51
C ARG A 187 17.86 7.41 -20.30
N SER A 188 18.76 8.21 -20.85
CA SER A 188 20.21 8.09 -20.69
C SER A 188 20.73 8.42 -19.27
N ASN A 189 19.92 9.07 -18.42
CA ASN A 189 20.30 9.43 -17.03
C ASN A 189 19.13 9.22 -16.05
N ALA A 190 18.92 7.97 -15.64
CA ALA A 190 17.90 7.57 -14.65
C ALA A 190 18.47 7.34 -13.24
N ALA A 191 19.73 7.67 -12.99
CA ALA A 191 20.41 7.35 -11.73
C ALA A 191 19.83 8.12 -10.53
N GLY A 192 19.30 7.40 -9.55
CA GLY A 192 18.62 8.00 -8.40
C GLY A 192 17.19 8.44 -8.69
N LEU A 193 16.55 7.81 -9.69
CA LEU A 193 15.11 7.89 -9.95
C LEU A 193 14.45 6.54 -9.69
N VAL A 194 13.25 6.56 -9.13
CA VAL A 194 12.38 5.40 -8.97
C VAL A 194 10.98 5.76 -9.45
N ALA A 195 10.44 4.95 -10.35
CA ALA A 195 9.07 5.07 -10.82
C ALA A 195 8.30 3.79 -10.51
N ARG A 196 7.08 3.94 -10.02
CA ARG A 196 6.18 2.82 -9.72
C ARG A 196 4.78 3.09 -10.22
N SER A 197 4.00 2.03 -10.37
CA SER A 197 2.60 2.09 -10.78
C SER A 197 1.75 1.04 -10.07
N LEU A 198 0.48 1.36 -9.85
CA LEU A 198 -0.54 0.43 -9.36
C LEU A 198 -1.86 0.72 -10.08
N ALA A 199 -2.48 -0.31 -10.65
CA ALA A 199 -3.84 -0.21 -11.14
C ALA A 199 -4.81 -0.91 -10.18
N LEU A 200 -6.04 -0.38 -10.09
CA LEU A 200 -7.12 -1.00 -9.34
C LEU A 200 -7.44 -2.41 -9.85
N SER A 201 -7.21 -2.67 -11.14
CA SER A 201 -7.33 -3.99 -11.78
C SER A 201 -6.28 -5.00 -11.30
N ASP A 202 -5.19 -4.53 -10.68
CA ASP A 202 -4.14 -5.41 -10.12
C ASP A 202 -4.53 -5.88 -8.70
N LEU A 203 -5.57 -5.28 -8.12
CA LEU A 203 -6.14 -5.65 -6.83
C LEU A 203 -7.37 -6.56 -7.03
N PRO A 204 -7.71 -7.41 -6.05
CA PRO A 204 -8.94 -8.20 -6.09
C PRO A 204 -10.17 -7.33 -6.37
N GLU A 205 -11.14 -7.89 -7.11
CA GLU A 205 -12.38 -7.18 -7.42
C GLU A 205 -13.08 -6.71 -6.14
N GLY A 206 -13.51 -5.45 -6.14
CA GLY A 206 -14.15 -4.85 -4.98
C GLY A 206 -13.23 -4.69 -3.76
N PHE A 207 -11.91 -4.87 -3.87
CA PHE A 207 -11.01 -4.77 -2.71
C PHE A 207 -11.14 -3.43 -1.98
N LEU A 208 -11.27 -2.30 -2.69
CA LEU A 208 -11.40 -0.98 -2.04
C LEU A 208 -12.84 -0.47 -1.87
N THR A 209 -13.81 -1.08 -2.53
CA THR A 209 -15.21 -0.59 -2.55
C THR A 209 -16.20 -1.57 -1.92
N GLY A 210 -15.86 -2.86 -1.89
CA GLY A 210 -16.62 -3.92 -1.25
C GLY A 210 -16.58 -3.86 0.27
N HIS A 211 -17.42 -4.69 0.91
CA HIS A 211 -17.51 -4.83 2.37
C HIS A 211 -17.66 -3.48 3.12
N GLY A 212 -18.36 -2.51 2.53
CA GLY A 212 -18.51 -1.16 3.09
C GLY A 212 -17.18 -0.41 3.24
N GLY A 213 -16.27 -0.57 2.27
CA GLY A 213 -14.96 0.12 2.24
C GLY A 213 -14.05 -0.27 3.42
N HIS A 214 -14.20 -1.48 3.97
CA HIS A 214 -13.37 -1.93 5.09
C HIS A 214 -11.89 -1.95 4.73
N TRP A 215 -11.54 -2.60 3.63
CA TRP A 215 -10.15 -2.75 3.17
C TRP A 215 -9.54 -1.44 2.68
N GLN A 216 -10.36 -0.51 2.17
CA GLN A 216 -9.92 0.86 1.93
C GLN A 216 -9.48 1.56 3.22
N ARG A 217 -10.23 1.39 4.31
CA ARG A 217 -9.86 1.93 5.63
C ARG A 217 -8.63 1.23 6.20
N VAL A 218 -8.52 -0.10 6.05
CA VAL A 218 -7.33 -0.85 6.48
C VAL A 218 -6.10 -0.33 5.74
N LEU A 219 -6.14 -0.27 4.40
CA LEU A 219 -5.04 0.23 3.58
C LEU A 219 -4.68 1.67 3.94
N ALA A 220 -5.67 2.53 4.20
CA ALA A 220 -5.42 3.90 4.68
C ALA A 220 -4.65 3.93 6.01
N HIS A 221 -4.90 3.02 6.95
CA HIS A 221 -4.15 2.95 8.21
C HIS A 221 -2.74 2.36 8.05
N ILE A 222 -2.55 1.49 7.06
CA ILE A 222 -1.24 0.91 6.74
C ILE A 222 -0.34 1.97 6.09
N VAL A 223 -0.90 2.73 5.16
CA VAL A 223 -0.14 3.55 4.22
C VAL A 223 0.00 4.99 4.69
N LEU A 224 -1.06 5.59 5.22
CA LEU A 224 -1.10 7.03 5.46
C LEU A 224 -0.59 7.39 6.86
N SER A 225 0.14 8.50 6.95
CA SER A 225 0.45 9.15 8.23
C SER A 225 -0.82 9.67 8.91
N GLU A 226 -0.73 10.13 10.15
CA GLU A 226 -1.87 10.66 10.88
C GLU A 226 -2.55 11.84 10.16
N ARG A 227 -1.77 12.81 9.67
CA ARG A 227 -2.32 13.98 8.98
C ARG A 227 -2.90 13.64 7.62
N GLU A 228 -2.26 12.72 6.89
CA GLU A 228 -2.82 12.21 5.63
C GLU A 228 -4.13 11.45 5.85
N ARG A 229 -4.26 10.67 6.94
CA ARG A 229 -5.53 10.03 7.29
C ARG A 229 -6.61 11.06 7.59
N ALA A 230 -6.28 12.14 8.28
CA ALA A 230 -7.23 13.23 8.54
C ALA A 230 -7.69 13.88 7.22
N GLN A 231 -6.76 14.18 6.31
CA GLN A 231 -7.08 14.70 4.97
C GLN A 231 -7.96 13.74 4.18
N TRP A 232 -7.61 12.46 4.15
CA TRP A 232 -8.34 11.41 3.46
C TRP A 232 -9.79 11.29 3.95
N ARG A 233 -10.01 11.31 5.27
CA ARG A 233 -11.35 11.30 5.88
C ARG A 233 -12.15 12.57 5.57
N ALA A 234 -11.48 13.72 5.47
CA ALA A 234 -12.12 15.00 5.18
C ALA A 234 -12.50 15.19 3.70
N GLN A 235 -12.02 14.34 2.78
CA GLN A 235 -12.34 14.46 1.36
C GLN A 235 -13.86 14.33 1.12
N ARG A 236 -14.41 15.32 0.42
CA ARG A 236 -15.79 15.35 -0.07
C ARG A 236 -15.84 14.91 -1.54
N GLY A 237 -16.99 14.43 -1.96
CA GLY A 237 -17.23 13.99 -3.34
C GLY A 237 -17.26 12.47 -3.52
N PRO A 238 -17.21 12.00 -4.77
CA PRO A 238 -17.37 10.58 -5.08
C PRO A 238 -16.28 9.70 -4.47
N GLU A 239 -16.66 8.50 -4.01
CA GLU A 239 -15.74 7.50 -3.43
C GLU A 239 -14.55 7.20 -4.35
N ARG A 240 -14.79 7.16 -5.66
CA ARG A 240 -13.75 6.97 -6.68
C ARG A 240 -12.57 7.92 -6.52
N ARG A 241 -12.82 9.21 -6.23
CA ARG A 241 -11.76 10.20 -6.04
C ARG A 241 -10.92 9.90 -4.80
N ARG A 242 -11.57 9.43 -3.74
CA ARG A 242 -10.91 9.00 -2.50
C ARG A 242 -10.07 7.74 -2.70
N VAL A 243 -10.55 6.80 -3.52
CA VAL A 243 -9.80 5.60 -3.94
C VAL A 243 -8.57 5.99 -4.77
N GLU A 244 -8.74 6.80 -5.82
CA GLU A 244 -7.63 7.22 -6.69
C GLU A 244 -6.56 8.00 -5.90
N TRP A 245 -6.97 8.85 -4.96
CA TRP A 245 -6.04 9.55 -4.05
C TRP A 245 -5.25 8.58 -3.17
N LEU A 246 -5.92 7.57 -2.59
CA LEU A 246 -5.26 6.55 -1.76
C LEU A 246 -4.27 5.73 -2.58
N LEU A 247 -4.63 5.29 -3.79
CA LEU A 247 -3.71 4.61 -4.71
C LEU A 247 -2.49 5.49 -5.02
N GLY A 248 -2.70 6.79 -5.28
CA GLY A 248 -1.62 7.76 -5.44
C GLY A 248 -0.65 7.78 -4.27
N ARG A 249 -1.16 7.73 -3.03
CA ARG A 249 -0.33 7.67 -1.82
C ARG A 249 0.40 6.35 -1.65
N VAL A 250 -0.21 5.21 -1.99
CA VAL A 250 0.47 3.90 -1.99
C VAL A 250 1.70 3.95 -2.90
N VAL A 251 1.49 4.27 -4.18
CA VAL A 251 2.55 4.26 -5.19
C VAL A 251 3.63 5.29 -4.87
N ALA A 252 3.25 6.47 -4.38
CA ALA A 252 4.20 7.51 -3.99
C ALA A 252 5.12 7.06 -2.85
N LYS A 253 4.55 6.53 -1.76
CA LYS A 253 5.34 6.13 -0.59
C LYS A 253 6.19 4.90 -0.86
N GLU A 254 5.70 3.94 -1.64
CA GLU A 254 6.51 2.80 -2.08
C GLU A 254 7.64 3.24 -3.02
N SER A 255 7.43 4.28 -3.85
CA SER A 255 8.50 4.86 -4.67
C SER A 255 9.58 5.53 -3.82
N VAL A 256 9.18 6.29 -2.80
CA VAL A 256 10.11 6.91 -1.83
C VAL A 256 10.87 5.83 -1.06
N ARG A 257 10.17 4.81 -0.53
CA ARG A 257 10.79 3.69 0.19
C ARG A 257 11.82 2.96 -0.66
N ALA A 258 11.47 2.64 -1.91
CA ALA A 258 12.38 1.98 -2.84
C ALA A 258 13.61 2.86 -3.17
N LEU A 259 13.43 4.18 -3.33
CA LEU A 259 14.55 5.12 -3.51
C LEU A 259 15.48 5.13 -2.29
N LEU A 260 14.92 5.24 -1.08
CA LEU A 260 15.69 5.22 0.16
C LEU A 260 16.43 3.89 0.36
N ALA A 261 15.80 2.77 0.03
CA ALA A 261 16.43 1.45 0.13
C ALA A 261 17.62 1.34 -0.84
N ALA A 262 17.45 1.77 -2.08
CA ALA A 262 18.50 1.71 -3.11
C ALA A 262 19.69 2.65 -2.81
N GLU A 263 19.42 3.82 -2.23
CA GLU A 263 20.42 4.89 -2.09
C GLU A 263 21.00 5.03 -0.68
N SER A 264 20.40 4.39 0.32
CA SER A 264 20.78 4.53 1.74
C SER A 264 20.49 3.33 2.63
N ALA A 265 20.03 2.20 2.08
CA ALA A 265 19.60 1.02 2.83
C ALA A 265 18.51 1.27 3.90
N LEU A 266 17.79 2.40 3.80
CA LEU A 266 16.67 2.72 4.68
C LEU A 266 15.35 2.23 4.08
N SER A 267 14.55 1.50 4.86
CA SER A 267 13.22 1.04 4.46
C SER A 267 12.18 1.37 5.54
N PRO A 268 11.74 2.64 5.64
CA PRO A 268 10.75 3.06 6.63
C PRO A 268 9.38 2.42 6.36
N ALA A 269 8.54 2.33 7.39
CA ALA A 269 7.15 1.97 7.17
C ALA A 269 6.45 3.10 6.38
N LEU A 270 5.48 2.77 5.53
CA LEU A 270 4.82 3.77 4.68
C LEU A 270 4.13 4.86 5.52
N ALA A 271 3.50 4.49 6.64
CA ALA A 271 2.88 5.46 7.54
C ALA A 271 3.87 6.44 8.20
N ASP A 272 5.17 6.12 8.26
CA ASP A 272 6.23 6.99 8.79
C ASP A 272 6.74 8.01 7.76
N LEU A 273 6.39 7.83 6.48
CA LEU A 273 6.65 8.78 5.41
C LEU A 273 5.44 9.72 5.28
N GLU A 274 5.52 10.97 5.70
CA GLU A 274 4.43 11.93 5.51
C GLU A 274 4.58 12.63 4.15
N ILE A 275 3.49 12.64 3.36
CA ILE A 275 3.42 13.39 2.10
C ILE A 275 2.39 14.50 2.21
N LEU A 276 2.87 15.74 2.17
CA LEU A 276 2.05 16.95 2.16
C LEU A 276 2.18 17.67 0.83
N SER A 277 1.42 18.74 0.64
CA SER A 277 1.58 19.65 -0.49
C SER A 277 2.15 20.97 0.02
N ASP A 278 3.10 21.54 -0.73
CA ASP A 278 3.56 22.91 -0.50
C ASP A 278 2.52 23.95 -0.98
N GLY A 279 2.86 25.24 -0.86
CA GLY A 279 1.97 26.34 -1.28
C GLY A 279 1.63 26.36 -2.78
N ALA A 280 2.42 25.67 -3.62
CA ALA A 280 2.16 25.52 -5.05
C ALA A 280 1.47 24.18 -5.38
N GLY A 281 1.13 23.37 -4.38
CA GLY A 281 0.49 22.07 -4.54
C GLY A 281 1.47 20.92 -4.81
N ARG A 282 2.78 21.17 -4.89
CA ARG A 282 3.80 20.15 -5.14
C ARG A 282 3.94 19.24 -3.91
N PRO A 283 4.03 17.91 -4.09
CA PRO A 283 4.16 17.01 -2.96
C PRO A 283 5.55 17.11 -2.32
N THR A 284 5.59 17.28 -1.00
CA THR A 284 6.80 17.23 -0.17
C THR A 284 6.80 15.95 0.66
N VAL A 285 8.00 15.39 0.88
CA VAL A 285 8.20 14.16 1.65
C VAL A 285 8.90 14.51 2.95
N GLU A 286 8.30 14.13 4.08
CA GLU A 286 8.85 14.31 5.41
C GLU A 286 8.92 12.97 6.14
N ALA A 287 10.06 12.68 6.75
CA ALA A 287 10.23 11.55 7.66
C ALA A 287 11.42 11.80 8.58
N LYS A 288 11.43 11.15 9.74
CA LYS A 288 12.56 11.23 10.67
C LYS A 288 13.79 10.56 10.05
N GLY A 289 14.90 11.29 9.99
CA GLY A 289 16.20 10.73 9.57
C GLY A 289 16.36 10.56 8.05
N LEU A 290 15.65 11.33 7.23
CA LEU A 290 15.87 11.33 5.78
C LEU A 290 17.33 11.72 5.46
N PRO A 291 18.07 10.91 4.68
CA PRO A 291 19.47 11.17 4.35
C PRO A 291 19.65 12.25 3.26
N PHE A 292 18.59 12.51 2.49
CA PHE A 292 18.55 13.53 1.46
C PHE A 292 17.10 13.98 1.24
N ALA A 293 16.92 15.19 0.69
CA ALA A 293 15.60 15.65 0.25
C ALA A 293 15.10 14.78 -0.90
N VAL A 294 13.80 14.46 -0.94
CA VAL A 294 13.20 13.68 -2.02
C VAL A 294 12.33 14.58 -2.90
N ARG A 295 12.52 14.51 -4.22
CA ARG A 295 11.59 15.08 -5.21
C ARG A 295 10.56 14.02 -5.56
N LEU A 296 9.30 14.42 -5.62
CA LEU A 296 8.20 13.51 -5.84
C LEU A 296 7.21 14.14 -6.83
N SER A 297 6.66 13.32 -7.72
CA SER A 297 5.46 13.65 -8.50
C SER A 297 4.53 12.45 -8.51
N ILE A 298 3.23 12.73 -8.51
CA ILE A 298 2.16 11.74 -8.46
C ILE A 298 1.15 12.07 -9.56
N ALA A 299 0.68 11.05 -10.29
CA ALA A 299 -0.45 11.18 -11.20
C ALA A 299 -1.38 9.98 -11.05
N HIS A 300 -2.67 10.19 -11.30
CA HIS A 300 -3.64 9.11 -11.31
C HIS A 300 -4.76 9.40 -12.31
N ARG A 301 -5.21 8.37 -13.01
CA ARG A 301 -6.32 8.45 -13.96
C ARG A 301 -6.96 7.09 -14.11
N SER A 302 -8.30 7.05 -14.14
CA SER A 302 -9.07 5.84 -14.46
C SER A 302 -8.67 4.62 -13.64
N GLY A 303 -8.54 4.79 -12.32
CA GLY A 303 -8.18 3.71 -11.41
C GLY A 303 -6.71 3.26 -11.47
N ARG A 304 -5.84 3.96 -12.20
CA ARG A 304 -4.39 3.75 -12.19
C ARG A 304 -3.69 4.92 -11.53
N ALA A 305 -2.69 4.63 -10.70
CA ALA A 305 -1.84 5.61 -10.04
C ALA A 305 -0.38 5.33 -10.35
N VAL A 306 0.39 6.41 -10.48
CA VAL A 306 1.81 6.38 -10.82
C VAL A 306 2.55 7.43 -10.00
N ALA A 307 3.80 7.14 -9.65
CA ALA A 307 4.64 8.11 -8.97
C ALA A 307 6.08 8.02 -9.47
N LEU A 308 6.77 9.16 -9.42
CA LEU A 308 8.18 9.31 -9.72
C LEU A 308 8.86 9.98 -8.52
N ALA A 309 9.81 9.28 -7.91
CA ALA A 309 10.66 9.79 -6.84
C ALA A 309 12.09 9.97 -7.35
N GLY A 310 12.76 11.04 -6.92
CA GLY A 310 14.14 11.33 -7.28
C GLY A 310 14.91 11.96 -6.13
N ARG A 311 16.24 11.79 -6.11
CA ARG A 311 17.08 12.44 -5.12
C ARG A 311 17.15 13.96 -5.34
N GLY A 312 16.88 14.73 -4.29
CA GLY A 312 16.82 16.18 -4.32
C GLY A 312 18.17 16.90 -4.43
N ASP A 313 19.28 16.20 -4.24
CA ASP A 313 20.64 16.69 -4.51
C ASP A 313 21.05 16.54 -5.99
N ARG A 314 20.39 15.65 -6.74
CA ARG A 314 20.60 15.46 -8.19
C ARG A 314 19.56 16.21 -9.03
N TYR A 315 18.32 16.23 -8.56
CA TYR A 315 17.19 16.78 -9.28
C TYR A 315 16.57 17.97 -8.51
N ALA A 316 16.47 19.11 -9.20
CA ALA A 316 15.71 20.26 -8.74
C ALA A 316 14.19 19.96 -8.72
N GLY A 317 13.73 19.09 -9.62
CA GLY A 317 12.37 18.58 -9.61
C GLY A 317 12.13 17.40 -10.55
N VAL A 318 11.00 16.74 -10.35
CA VAL A 318 10.55 15.58 -11.11
C VAL A 318 9.06 15.73 -11.40
N GLY A 319 8.61 15.20 -12.52
CA GLY A 319 7.22 15.30 -12.96
C GLY A 319 6.77 14.02 -13.65
N VAL A 320 5.56 13.59 -13.34
CA VAL A 320 4.89 12.47 -14.01
C VAL A 320 3.45 12.86 -14.29
N ASP A 321 2.96 12.44 -15.45
CA ASP A 321 1.58 12.61 -15.85
C ASP A 321 1.01 11.33 -16.47
N LEU A 322 -0.31 11.15 -16.33
CA LEU A 322 -1.03 9.95 -16.75
C LEU A 322 -2.44 10.34 -17.20
N GLU A 323 -2.77 10.02 -18.45
CA GLU A 323 -4.06 10.27 -19.09
C GLU A 323 -4.61 8.99 -19.75
N SER A 324 -5.90 9.00 -20.12
CA SER A 324 -6.48 7.92 -20.93
C SER A 324 -5.91 7.92 -22.34
N SER A 325 -5.90 6.77 -23.00
CA SER A 325 -5.49 6.64 -24.41
C SER A 325 -6.50 7.23 -25.40
N GLU A 326 -7.66 7.70 -24.92
CA GLU A 326 -8.71 8.28 -25.73
C GLU A 326 -8.20 9.50 -26.51
N PRO A 327 -8.53 9.61 -27.82
CA PRO A 327 -8.15 10.77 -28.61
C PRO A 327 -8.65 12.07 -27.99
N MET A 328 -7.80 13.07 -28.01
CA MET A 328 -8.18 14.41 -27.59
C MET A 328 -9.23 14.97 -28.57
N THR A 329 -10.28 15.60 -28.06
CA THR A 329 -11.24 16.30 -28.92
C THR A 329 -10.59 17.53 -29.54
N GLU A 330 -11.08 17.95 -30.71
CA GLU A 330 -10.57 19.14 -31.39
C GLU A 330 -10.69 20.41 -30.51
N ALA A 331 -11.78 20.52 -29.76
CA ALA A 331 -11.98 21.61 -28.80
C ALA A 331 -10.86 21.63 -27.74
N THR A 332 -10.56 20.50 -27.11
CA THR A 332 -9.49 20.39 -26.10
C THR A 332 -8.12 20.65 -26.73
N SER A 333 -7.85 20.09 -27.91
CA SER A 333 -6.60 20.31 -28.66
C SER A 333 -6.37 21.78 -28.98
N SER A 334 -7.41 22.47 -29.45
CA SER A 334 -7.35 23.90 -29.76
C SER A 334 -7.13 24.78 -28.53
N VAL A 335 -7.51 24.34 -27.32
CA VAL A 335 -7.19 25.06 -26.09
C VAL A 335 -5.75 24.77 -25.64
N ALA A 336 -5.33 23.50 -25.74
CA ALA A 336 -4.05 23.02 -25.26
C ALA A 336 -2.85 23.50 -26.09
N PHE A 337 -2.99 23.63 -27.41
CA PHE A 337 -1.89 23.81 -28.34
C PHE A 337 -2.03 25.06 -29.22
N GLY A 338 -0.92 25.78 -29.40
CA GLY A 338 -0.77 26.82 -30.41
C GLY A 338 -0.61 26.25 -31.82
N PRO A 339 -0.68 27.09 -32.87
CA PRO A 339 -0.53 26.66 -34.26
C PRO A 339 0.79 25.94 -34.55
N GLN A 340 1.91 26.41 -34.00
CA GLN A 340 3.23 25.79 -34.18
C GLN A 340 3.29 24.40 -33.54
N GLU A 341 2.70 24.23 -32.36
CA GLU A 341 2.67 22.96 -31.65
C GLU A 341 1.81 21.92 -32.38
N ARG A 342 0.69 22.36 -32.98
CA ARG A 342 -0.13 21.49 -33.83
C ARG A 342 0.61 21.03 -35.07
N ALA A 343 1.36 21.93 -35.73
CA ALA A 343 2.20 21.55 -36.86
C ALA A 343 3.29 20.52 -36.47
N LEU A 344 3.88 20.64 -35.28
CA LEU A 344 4.81 19.63 -34.75
C LEU A 344 4.13 18.27 -34.56
N ILE A 345 2.91 18.25 -34.02
CA ILE A 345 2.14 17.03 -33.77
C ILE A 345 1.67 16.39 -35.09
N GLU A 346 1.20 17.18 -36.05
CA GLU A 346 0.75 16.75 -37.37
C GLU A 346 1.90 16.17 -38.22
N GLY A 347 3.14 16.58 -37.94
CA GLY A 347 4.34 16.03 -38.59
C GLY A 347 4.76 14.63 -38.10
N LEU A 348 4.13 14.10 -37.05
CA LEU A 348 4.47 12.78 -36.49
C LEU A 348 3.61 11.66 -37.11
N PRO A 349 4.05 10.38 -37.01
CA PRO A 349 3.30 9.24 -37.55
C PRO A 349 1.88 9.13 -36.98
N ALA A 350 0.87 8.84 -37.79
CA ALA A 350 -0.53 8.79 -37.36
C ALA A 350 -0.92 7.56 -36.49
N ASP A 351 0.06 6.75 -36.07
CA ASP A 351 -0.15 5.49 -35.33
C ASP A 351 -0.30 5.67 -33.82
N SER A 352 -0.08 6.89 -33.32
CA SER A 352 -0.04 7.20 -31.89
C SER A 352 -0.87 8.45 -31.57
N ASN A 353 -1.33 8.55 -30.32
CA ASN A 353 -2.09 9.69 -29.82
C ASN A 353 -1.15 10.84 -29.43
N TRP A 354 -0.47 11.41 -30.43
CA TRP A 354 0.57 12.42 -30.24
C TRP A 354 0.09 13.70 -29.56
N ALA A 355 -1.17 14.10 -29.79
CA ALA A 355 -1.77 15.22 -29.07
C ALA A 355 -1.86 14.94 -27.57
N MET A 356 -2.33 13.76 -27.16
CA MET A 356 -2.36 13.39 -25.74
C MET A 356 -0.96 13.23 -25.15
N ARG A 357 0.01 12.69 -25.91
CA ARG A 357 1.41 12.62 -25.48
C ARG A 357 2.00 14.00 -25.24
N GLY A 358 1.74 14.95 -26.14
CA GLY A 358 2.13 16.34 -26.00
C GLY A 358 1.48 17.01 -24.78
N TRP A 359 0.22 16.69 -24.47
CA TRP A 359 -0.45 17.15 -23.25
C TRP A 359 0.24 16.62 -22.00
N CYS A 360 0.44 15.30 -21.92
CA CYS A 360 1.14 14.69 -20.79
C CYS A 360 2.56 15.25 -20.64
N ALA A 361 3.26 15.54 -21.75
CA ALA A 361 4.57 16.16 -21.73
C ALA A 361 4.56 17.54 -21.06
N LYS A 362 3.58 18.40 -21.41
CA LYS A 362 3.42 19.71 -20.77
C LYS A 362 3.11 19.59 -19.28
N GLU A 363 2.19 18.71 -18.90
CA GLU A 363 1.85 18.45 -17.49
C GLU A 363 3.07 17.95 -16.70
N ALA A 364 3.79 16.97 -17.24
CA ALA A 364 4.99 16.42 -16.60
C ALA A 364 6.08 17.48 -16.44
N VAL A 365 6.32 18.32 -17.45
CA VAL A 365 7.30 19.43 -17.35
C VAL A 365 6.85 20.48 -16.34
N GLY A 366 5.57 20.88 -16.36
CA GLY A 366 5.01 21.81 -15.39
C GLY A 366 5.13 21.30 -13.95
N LYS A 367 4.89 20.00 -13.73
CA LYS A 367 5.09 19.34 -12.42
C LYS A 367 6.56 19.24 -12.03
N ALA A 368 7.47 19.02 -12.98
CA ALA A 368 8.91 18.97 -12.71
C ALA A 368 9.46 20.34 -12.27
N TRP A 369 9.00 21.43 -12.87
CA TRP A 369 9.23 22.79 -12.37
C TRP A 369 8.36 23.16 -11.16
N GLY A 370 7.39 22.30 -10.84
CA GLY A 370 6.43 22.34 -9.73
C GLY A 370 5.58 23.59 -9.65
N ILE A 371 5.19 24.08 -10.82
CA ILE A 371 4.13 25.07 -10.99
C ILE A 371 2.86 24.46 -11.62
N GLY A 372 2.98 23.27 -12.24
CA GLY A 372 1.92 22.63 -13.01
C GLY A 372 1.53 23.41 -14.26
N LEU A 373 0.38 23.08 -14.86
CA LEU A 373 -0.21 23.88 -15.95
C LEU A 373 -1.00 25.11 -15.47
N GLY A 374 -1.46 25.12 -14.21
CA GLY A 374 -2.23 26.23 -13.64
C GLY A 374 -3.51 26.58 -14.42
N GLY A 375 -4.10 25.62 -15.15
CA GLY A 375 -5.27 25.86 -16.01
C GLY A 375 -4.96 26.62 -17.31
N ALA A 376 -3.70 26.91 -17.59
CA ALA A 376 -3.25 27.66 -18.77
C ALA A 376 -2.22 26.85 -19.56
N PRO A 377 -2.64 25.78 -20.27
CA PRO A 377 -1.73 24.83 -20.94
C PRO A 377 -0.76 25.48 -21.93
N ARG A 378 -1.14 26.62 -22.53
CA ARG A 378 -0.30 27.39 -23.48
C ARG A 378 0.86 28.14 -22.83
N ARG A 379 0.93 28.21 -21.50
CA ARG A 379 2.10 28.72 -20.77
C ARG A 379 3.30 27.77 -20.88
N TRP A 380 3.07 26.51 -21.21
CA TRP A 380 4.09 25.53 -21.57
C TRP A 380 3.91 25.18 -23.05
N GLN A 381 4.96 25.30 -23.84
CA GLN A 381 4.91 25.17 -25.29
C GLN A 381 5.84 24.07 -25.76
N LEU A 382 5.37 23.23 -26.68
CA LEU A 382 6.19 22.23 -27.35
C LEU A 382 7.14 22.94 -28.31
N ALA A 383 8.45 22.84 -28.05
CA ALA A 383 9.50 23.36 -28.91
C ALA A 383 9.97 22.33 -29.95
N SER A 384 9.91 21.05 -29.60
CA SER A 384 10.19 19.94 -30.53
C SER A 384 9.46 18.68 -30.09
N ALA A 385 9.21 17.78 -31.04
CA ALA A 385 8.66 16.46 -30.82
C ALA A 385 9.35 15.46 -31.76
N SER A 386 9.60 14.24 -31.28
CA SER A 386 10.19 13.15 -32.06
C SER A 386 9.36 11.88 -31.96
N ASP A 387 9.47 11.03 -32.99
CA ASP A 387 8.75 9.76 -33.13
C ASP A 387 9.14 8.71 -32.08
N ASP A 388 10.31 8.86 -31.45
CA ASP A 388 10.74 8.09 -30.27
C ASP A 388 10.02 8.46 -28.97
N GLY A 389 9.11 9.45 -29.00
CA GLY A 389 8.31 9.85 -27.85
C GLY A 389 8.88 10.97 -26.99
N GLN A 390 9.99 11.57 -27.40
CA GLN A 390 10.58 12.70 -26.69
C GLN A 390 9.96 14.04 -27.11
N PHE A 391 9.67 14.87 -26.12
CA PHE A 391 9.18 16.24 -26.32
C PHE A 391 10.09 17.23 -25.57
N ALA A 392 10.50 18.29 -26.24
CA ALA A 392 11.07 19.45 -25.56
C ALA A 392 9.97 20.47 -25.29
N VAL A 393 9.86 20.91 -24.04
CA VAL A 393 8.85 21.87 -23.61
C VAL A 393 9.55 23.10 -23.04
N ILE A 394 9.10 24.28 -23.45
CA ILE A 394 9.61 25.58 -23.00
C ILE A 394 8.50 26.39 -22.32
N PRO A 395 8.84 27.24 -21.34
CA PRO A 395 7.87 28.21 -20.82
C PRO A 395 7.57 29.28 -21.87
N SER A 396 6.37 29.86 -21.83
CA SER A 396 6.09 31.10 -22.55
C SER A 396 6.94 32.25 -22.00
N ALA A 397 7.18 33.29 -22.80
CA ALA A 397 7.95 34.47 -22.37
C ALA A 397 7.42 35.09 -21.06
N ALA A 398 6.09 35.17 -20.92
CA ALA A 398 5.45 35.62 -19.68
C ALA A 398 5.80 34.73 -18.50
N LEU A 399 5.70 33.40 -18.65
CA LEU A 399 6.02 32.47 -17.57
C LEU A 399 7.51 32.50 -17.20
N ALA A 400 8.41 32.58 -18.18
CA ALA A 400 9.85 32.69 -17.96
C ALA A 400 10.25 33.98 -17.23
N THR A 401 9.47 35.05 -17.37
CA THR A 401 9.68 36.32 -16.66
C THR A 401 9.12 36.28 -15.24
N GLU A 402 7.97 35.64 -15.06
CA GLU A 402 7.29 35.51 -13.76
C GLU A 402 7.96 34.51 -12.80
N GLN A 403 8.62 33.48 -13.34
CA GLN A 403 9.15 32.35 -12.60
C GLN A 403 10.52 31.95 -13.14
N ALA A 404 11.45 31.55 -12.27
CA ALA A 404 12.75 31.03 -12.66
C ALA A 404 12.62 29.59 -13.21
N VAL A 405 12.06 29.45 -14.41
CA VAL A 405 11.82 28.18 -15.10
C VAL A 405 12.40 28.22 -16.50
N GLY A 406 12.73 27.04 -17.04
CA GLY A 406 13.37 26.92 -18.34
C GLY A 406 12.90 25.73 -19.16
N ARG A 407 13.60 25.47 -20.26
CA ARG A 407 13.38 24.31 -21.12
C ARG A 407 13.57 23.02 -20.31
N ALA A 408 12.70 22.04 -20.53
CA ALA A 408 12.90 20.68 -20.05
C ALA A 408 12.38 19.66 -21.06
N THR A 409 12.89 18.44 -20.96
CA THR A 409 12.51 17.33 -21.84
C THR A 409 11.61 16.35 -21.10
N ALA A 410 10.50 15.97 -21.75
CA ALA A 410 9.63 14.90 -21.34
C ALA A 410 9.84 13.67 -22.22
N GLN A 411 9.92 12.50 -21.59
CA GLN A 411 9.78 11.22 -22.29
C GLN A 411 8.34 10.78 -22.13
N THR A 412 7.70 10.41 -23.23
CA THR A 412 6.31 9.98 -23.24
C THR A 412 6.19 8.55 -23.75
N MET A 413 5.14 7.86 -23.38
CA MET A 413 4.78 6.57 -23.97
C MET A 413 3.27 6.39 -23.99
N GLN A 414 2.81 5.48 -24.83
CA GLN A 414 1.41 5.09 -24.91
C GLN A 414 1.29 3.58 -24.85
N ASN A 415 0.21 3.11 -24.25
CA ASN A 415 -0.30 1.76 -24.41
C ASN A 415 -1.81 1.85 -24.72
N HIS A 416 -2.46 0.72 -25.03
CA HIS A 416 -3.87 0.64 -25.40
C HIS A 416 -4.84 1.29 -24.39
N GLY A 417 -4.47 1.42 -23.11
CA GLY A 417 -5.34 2.01 -22.07
C GLY A 417 -4.95 3.40 -21.56
N TRP A 418 -3.73 3.88 -21.81
CA TRP A 418 -3.23 5.11 -21.20
C TRP A 418 -2.07 5.74 -21.97
N VAL A 419 -1.89 7.03 -21.74
CA VAL A 419 -0.73 7.83 -22.17
C VAL A 419 -0.05 8.37 -20.93
N ALA A 420 1.27 8.31 -20.88
CA ALA A 420 2.03 8.82 -19.76
C ALA A 420 3.25 9.60 -20.21
N ALA A 421 3.68 10.50 -19.35
CA ALA A 421 4.90 11.26 -19.54
C ALA A 421 5.68 11.37 -18.24
N LEU A 422 6.99 11.44 -18.34
CA LEU A 422 7.84 11.85 -17.24
C LEU A 422 8.85 12.91 -17.66
N SER A 423 9.17 13.80 -16.73
CA SER A 423 10.19 14.83 -16.89
C SER A 423 10.99 14.98 -15.61
N VAL A 424 12.22 15.45 -15.74
CA VAL A 424 13.10 15.78 -14.63
C VAL A 424 13.82 17.08 -14.95
N VAL A 425 14.12 17.86 -13.91
CA VAL A 425 14.96 19.05 -13.97
C VAL A 425 16.21 18.77 -13.14
N PRO A 426 17.37 18.48 -13.76
CA PRO A 426 18.64 18.34 -13.06
C PRO A 426 19.11 19.66 -12.43
N HIS A 427 19.86 19.61 -11.33
CA HIS A 427 20.42 20.83 -10.71
C HIS A 427 21.38 21.60 -11.63
N ARG A 428 22.12 20.92 -12.51
CA ARG A 428 23.02 21.59 -13.48
C ARG A 428 22.26 22.42 -14.52
N GLU A 429 21.03 22.05 -14.85
CA GLU A 429 20.18 22.75 -15.83
C GLU A 429 19.32 23.85 -15.18
N ALA A 430 18.91 23.67 -13.91
CA ALA A 430 18.19 24.71 -13.16
C ALA A 430 18.99 26.02 -12.97
N ALA A 431 20.31 25.97 -13.14
CA ALA A 431 21.22 27.11 -12.98
C ALA A 431 21.43 27.94 -14.26
N GLN A 432 20.85 27.56 -15.40
CA GLN A 432 20.93 28.36 -16.64
C GLN A 432 19.61 29.11 -16.88
N PRO A 433 19.50 30.39 -16.45
CA PRO A 433 18.48 31.26 -17.01
C PRO A 433 18.72 31.36 -18.52
N THR A 434 17.65 31.26 -19.31
CA THR A 434 17.69 31.52 -20.75
C THR A 434 18.21 32.94 -20.98
N THR A 435 19.50 33.07 -21.30
CA THR A 435 20.08 34.29 -21.84
C THR A 435 19.71 34.38 -23.31
N GLU A 436 18.84 35.35 -23.58
CA GLU A 436 18.48 36.02 -24.86
C GLU A 436 18.21 35.19 -26.11
#